data_AF-A0A2J8QPT1-F1
#
_entry.id   AF-A0A2J8QPT1-F1
#
_cell.length_a   1.000
_cell.length_b   1.000
_cell.length_c   1.000
_cell.angle_alpha   90.00
_cell.angle_beta   90.00
_cell.angle_gamma   90.00
#
_symmetry.space_group_name_H-M   'P 1'
#
loop_
_entity.id
_entity.type
_entity.pdbx_description
1 polymer ?
#
loop_
_entity_poly.entity_id
_entity_poly.type
_entity_poly.pdbx_seq_one_letter_code
_entity_poly.pdbx_strand_id
1 'polypeptide(L)' 'MSKAIAFEIIQKYEPIEEVRKAHQMSLEGFTRYMDSRECLLFKNECGKVYQDMTHPLNDYFISSSHNTYLVSDQLL' A
#
# COMPACT_ATOMS: atom_id res chain seq x y z
N MET A 1 14.74 -9.74 9.99
CA MET A 1 13.64 -8.91 10.55
C MET A 1 13.99 -8.60 12.01
N SER A 2 13.99 -7.34 12.43
CA SER A 2 14.28 -7.01 13.83
C SER A 2 13.13 -7.54 14.72
N LYS A 3 13.46 -8.07 15.91
CA LYS A 3 12.45 -8.58 16.86
C LYS A 3 11.36 -7.55 17.21
N ALA A 4 11.66 -6.26 17.08
CA ALA A 4 10.73 -5.16 17.31
C ALA A 4 9.56 -5.15 16.29
N ILE A 5 9.82 -5.39 15.00
CA ILE A 5 8.79 -5.34 13.95
C ILE A 5 7.77 -6.48 14.15
N ALA A 6 8.25 -7.69 14.44
CA ALA A 6 7.36 -8.83 14.67
C ALA A 6 6.43 -8.60 15.88
N PHE A 7 6.96 -7.98 16.94
CA PHE A 7 6.17 -7.63 18.12
C PHE A 7 5.07 -6.60 17.79
N GLU A 8 5.39 -5.55 17.02
CA GLU A 8 4.41 -4.53 16.61
C GLU A 8 3.28 -5.12 15.75
N ILE A 9 3.62 -6.01 14.81
CA ILE A 9 2.63 -6.71 13.98
C ILE A 9 1.69 -7.55 14.86
N ILE A 10 2.23 -8.31 15.82
CA ILE A 10 1.43 -9.11 16.76
C ILE A 10 0.49 -8.20 17.57
N GLN A 11 0.98 -7.11 18.13
CA GLN A 11 0.15 -6.20 18.92
C GLN A 11 -0.98 -5.57 18.10
N LYS A 12 -0.74 -5.30 16.82
CA LYS A 12 -1.67 -4.63 15.92
C LYS A 12 -2.74 -5.55 15.34
N TYR A 13 -2.37 -6.77 14.94
CA TYR A 13 -3.25 -7.62 14.13
C TYR A 13 -3.82 -8.84 14.87
N GLU A 14 -3.25 -9.26 16.00
CA GLU A 14 -3.76 -10.40 16.76
C GLU A 14 -5.08 -10.07 17.47
N PRO A 15 -6.19 -10.76 17.16
CA PRO A 15 -7.48 -10.51 17.82
C PRO A 15 -7.61 -11.12 19.21
N ILE A 16 -6.89 -12.20 19.51
CA ILE A 16 -7.08 -12.95 20.77
C ILE A 16 -6.12 -12.40 21.83
N GLU A 17 -6.67 -11.82 22.90
CA GLU A 17 -5.89 -11.17 23.97
C GLU A 17 -4.86 -12.10 24.62
N GLU A 18 -5.23 -13.35 24.88
CA GLU A 18 -4.36 -14.35 25.50
C GLU A 18 -3.15 -14.66 24.61
N VAL A 19 -3.39 -14.82 23.30
CA VAL A 19 -2.36 -15.09 22.29
C VAL A 19 -1.45 -13.88 22.11
N ARG A 20 -2.03 -12.68 22.08
CA ARG A 20 -1.29 -11.41 21.99
C ARG A 20 -0.38 -11.18 23.21
N LYS A 21 -0.88 -11.45 24.43
CA LYS A 21 -0.10 -11.38 25.68
C LYS A 21 1.01 -12.44 25.74
N ALA A 22 0.80 -13.59 25.10
CA ALA A 22 1.82 -14.62 24.94
C ALA A 22 2.86 -14.28 23.85
N HIS A 23 2.75 -13.13 23.17
CA HIS A 23 3.61 -12.73 22.05
C HIS A 23 3.58 -13.72 20.89
N GLN A 24 2.41 -14.29 20.63
CA GLN A 24 2.17 -15.24 19.55
C GLN A 24 1.16 -14.67 18.56
N MET A 25 1.01 -15.33 17.42
CA MET A 25 0.05 -14.97 16.38
C MET A 25 -0.77 -16.20 16.01
N SER A 26 -2.09 -16.04 16.02
CA SER A 26 -3.05 -17.03 15.54
C SER A 26 -3.14 -17.00 14.02
N LEU A 27 -3.76 -18.03 13.43
CA LEU A 27 -4.04 -18.05 11.99
C LEU A 27 -4.90 -16.84 11.56
N GLU A 28 -5.87 -16.45 12.39
CA GLU A 28 -6.70 -15.28 12.12
C GLU A 28 -5.89 -13.98 12.16
N GLY A 29 -5.05 -13.80 13.19
CA GLY A 29 -4.14 -12.65 13.28
C GLY A 29 -3.19 -12.56 12.08
N PHE A 30 -2.70 -13.71 11.61
CA PHE A 30 -1.87 -13.78 10.42
C PHE A 30 -2.63 -13.38 9.15
N THR A 31 -3.84 -13.91 8.93
CA THR A 31 -4.67 -13.53 7.77
C THR A 31 -4.97 -12.03 7.78
N ARG A 32 -5.31 -11.46 8.95
CA ARG A 32 -5.52 -10.01 9.10
C ARG A 32 -4.29 -9.18 8.76
N TYR A 33 -3.10 -9.65 9.13
CA TYR A 33 -1.85 -9.01 8.73
C TYR A 33 -1.61 -9.09 7.23
N MET A 34 -1.84 -10.24 6.60
CA MET A 34 -1.66 -10.42 5.16
C MET A 34 -2.62 -9.56 4.32
N ASP A 35 -3.84 -9.34 4.78
CA ASP A 35 -4.82 -8.46 4.12
C ASP A 35 -4.61 -6.95 4.45
N SER A 36 -3.63 -6.63 5.29
CA SER A 36 -3.36 -5.26 5.70
C SER A 36 -2.70 -4.43 4.58
N ARG A 37 -2.78 -3.11 4.72
CA ARG A 37 -2.13 -2.17 3.78
C ARG A 37 -0.62 -2.35 3.71
N GLU A 38 0.00 -2.90 4.75
CA GLU A 38 1.46 -3.11 4.84
C GLU A 38 1.92 -4.27 3.95
N CYS A 39 1.03 -5.22 3.65
CA CYS A 39 1.29 -6.38 2.83
C CYS A 39 0.80 -6.22 1.38
N LEU A 40 0.28 -5.04 1.02
CA LEU A 40 -0.12 -4.75 -0.36
C LEU A 40 1.09 -4.74 -1.28
N LEU A 41 0.90 -5.25 -2.50
CA LEU A 41 1.91 -5.24 -3.56
C LEU A 41 2.37 -3.81 -3.92
N PHE A 42 1.46 -2.85 -3.83
CA PHE A 42 1.76 -1.45 -4.10
C PHE A 42 2.41 -0.80 -2.88
N LYS A 43 3.56 -0.15 -3.12
CA LYS A 43 4.22 0.66 -2.10
C LYS A 43 3.33 1.85 -1.76
N ASN A 44 2.79 1.88 -0.54
CA ASN A 44 1.97 3.01 -0.07
C ASN A 44 2.70 4.36 -0.13
N GLU A 45 4.03 4.36 0.01
CA GLU A 45 4.88 5.54 -0.13
C GLU A 45 4.74 6.21 -1.51
N CYS A 46 4.48 5.42 -2.55
CA CYS A 46 4.26 5.91 -3.91
C CYS A 46 2.82 6.39 -4.15
N GLY A 47 1.94 6.32 -3.15
CA GLY A 47 0.56 6.84 -3.23
C GLY A 47 0.45 8.36 -3.09
N LYS A 48 1.55 9.05 -2.81
CA LYS A 48 1.67 10.51 -2.81
C LYS A 48 2.82 10.93 -3.72
N VAL A 49 2.98 12.22 -4.01
CA VAL A 49 4.16 12.71 -4.72
C VAL A 49 5.40 12.40 -3.89
N TYR A 50 6.28 11.54 -4.42
CA TYR A 50 7.50 11.06 -3.77
C TYR A 50 8.76 11.35 -4.59
N GLN A 51 8.60 11.83 -5.82
CA GLN A 51 9.68 12.18 -6.72
C GLN A 51 10.09 13.64 -6.48
N ASP A 52 11.32 13.99 -6.83
CA ASP A 52 11.72 15.39 -6.92
C ASP A 52 10.95 16.04 -8.06
N MET A 53 10.13 17.04 -7.75
CA MET A 53 9.30 17.77 -8.72
C MET A 53 9.88 19.15 -9.09
N THR A 54 11.17 19.38 -8.82
CA THR A 54 11.85 20.65 -9.10
C THR A 54 12.63 20.66 -10.42
N HIS A 55 12.75 19.52 -11.10
CA HIS A 55 13.40 19.47 -12.42
C HIS A 55 12.52 20.14 -13.50
N PRO A 56 13.10 20.50 -14.65
CA PRO A 56 12.35 20.93 -15.83
C PRO A 56 11.27 19.94 -16.27
N LEU A 57 10.17 20.45 -16.86
CA LEU A 57 9.00 19.63 -17.22
C LEU A 57 9.31 18.50 -18.22
N ASN A 58 10.31 18.69 -19.08
CA ASN A 58 10.74 17.71 -20.08
C ASN A 58 11.49 16.51 -19.50
N ASP A 59 11.81 16.52 -18.21
CA ASP A 59 12.46 15.39 -17.52
C ASP A 59 11.43 14.37 -16.98
N TYR A 60 10.13 14.65 -17.12
CA TYR A 60 9.05 13.80 -16.62
C TYR A 60 8.18 13.25 -17.74
N PHE A 61 7.69 12.03 -17.56
CA PHE A 61 6.56 11.54 -18.36
C PHE A 61 5.27 12.26 -17.94
N ILE A 62 4.53 12.77 -18.92
CA ILE A 62 3.29 13.51 -18.69
C ILE A 62 2.11 12.65 -19.09
N SER A 63 1.26 12.29 -18.11
CA SER A 63 -0.01 11.64 -18.38
C SER A 63 -0.89 12.55 -19.23
N SER A 64 -1.05 12.19 -20.49
CA SER A 64 -1.73 12.97 -21.51
C SER A 64 -2.88 12.17 -22.09
N SER A 65 -3.96 12.85 -22.44
CA SER A 65 -5.10 12.24 -23.13
C SER A 65 -5.40 13.00 -24.41
N HIS A 66 -5.99 12.31 -25.38
CA HIS A 66 -6.38 12.86 -26.66
C HIS A 66 -7.89 12.80 -26.78
N ASN A 67 -8.52 13.89 -27.20
CA ASN A 67 -9.98 14.02 -27.30
C ASN A 67 -10.72 13.63 -26.01
N THR A 68 -10.30 14.15 -24.86
CA THR A 68 -10.82 13.81 -23.51
C THR A 68 -12.33 14.04 -23.34
N TYR A 69 -12.94 14.84 -24.22
CA TYR A 69 -14.39 15.08 -24.23
C TYR A 69 -15.19 13.91 -24.82
N LEU A 70 -14.55 12.99 -25.54
CA LEU A 70 -15.22 11.83 -26.11
C LEU A 70 -15.41 10.77 -25.04
N VAL A 71 -16.67 10.33 -24.90
CA VAL A 71 -17.07 9.23 -24.01
C VAL A 71 -17.22 7.91 -24.80
N SER A 72 -17.19 7.98 -26.14
CA SER A 72 -17.31 6.83 -27.05
C SER A 72 -16.40 7.01 -28.28
N ASP A 73 -16.62 6.16 -29.28
CA ASP A 73 -15.90 6.05 -30.53
C ASP A 73 -15.75 7.39 -31.26
N GLN A 74 -14.62 7.51 -31.97
CA GLN A 74 -14.33 8.68 -32.80
C GLN A 74 -15.09 8.65 -34.13
N LEU A 75 -15.47 7.46 -34.60
CA LEU A 75 -16.15 7.21 -35.86
C LEU A 75 -17.20 6.11 -35.64
N LEU A 76 -18.17 6.03 -36.55
CA LEU A 76 -19.20 4.98 -36.62
C LEU A 76 -18.67 3.71 -37.30
#